data_AF-A0A3C0A8K2-F1
#
_entry.id   AF-A0A3C0A8K2-F1
#
_cell.length_a   1.000
_cell.length_b   1.000
_cell.length_c   1.000
_cell.angle_alpha   90.00
_cell.angle_beta   90.00
_cell.angle_gamma   90.00
#
_symmetry.space_group_name_H-M   'P 1'
#
loop_
_entity.id
_entity.type
_entity.pdbx_description
1 polymer ?
#
loop_
_entity_poly.entity_id
_entity_poly.type
_entity_poly.pdbx_seq_one_letter_code
_entity_poly.pdbx_strand_id
1 'polypeptide(L)' 'MENRKLKNSELGRIDAKSFKDSEKTPLIIILDNIRSLNNIGSVFRTADAFLI' A
#
# COMPACT_ATOMS: atom_id res chain seq x y z
N MET A 1 -6.58 28.25 1.48
CA MET A 1 -5.84 27.40 0.52
C MET A 1 -6.09 25.96 0.93
N GLU A 2 -7.17 25.36 0.45
CA GLU A 2 -7.79 24.19 1.12
C GLU A 2 -7.13 22.83 0.85
N ASN A 3 -6.03 22.74 0.09
CA ASN A 3 -5.32 21.48 -0.10
C ASN A 3 -3.81 21.69 0.00
N ARG A 4 -3.25 21.54 1.21
CA ARG A 4 -1.79 21.50 1.42
C ARG A 4 -1.30 20.05 1.44
N LYS A 5 -0.06 19.82 0.99
CA LYS A 5 0.58 18.51 1.07
C LYS A 5 0.74 18.10 2.55
N LEU A 6 0.30 16.88 2.87
CA LEU A 6 0.47 16.28 4.19
C LEU A 6 1.90 15.75 4.37
N LYS A 7 2.41 15.84 5.60
CA LYS A 7 3.63 15.15 6.02
C LYS A 7 3.34 13.66 6.20
N ASN A 8 4.36 12.81 6.09
CA ASN A 8 4.20 11.36 6.27
C ASN A 8 3.63 10.98 7.64
N SER A 9 3.98 11.74 8.69
CA SER A 9 3.44 11.57 10.04
C SER A 9 1.94 11.89 10.15
N GLU A 10 1.40 12.66 9.21
CA GLU A 10 -0.02 13.07 9.18
C GLU A 10 -0.88 12.06 8.40
N LEU A 11 -0.29 11.03 7.78
CA LEU A 11 -1.01 10.07 6.93
C LEU A 11 -1.76 8.98 7.71
N GLY A 12 -1.59 8.89 9.04
CA GLY A 12 -2.27 7.90 9.88
C GLY A 12 -2.01 6.45 9.46
N ARG A 13 -0.83 6.14 8.92
CA ARG A 13 -0.48 4.78 8.50
C ARG A 13 -0.45 3.84 9.70
N ILE A 14 -1.13 2.71 9.59
CA ILE A 14 -1.05 1.63 10.58
C ILE A 14 0.35 1.03 10.59
N ASP A 15 0.77 0.55 11.76
CA ASP A 15 2.05 -0.15 11.90
C ASP A 15 1.98 -1.57 11.32
N ALA A 16 3.14 -2.21 11.18
CA ALA A 16 3.25 -3.52 10.56
C ALA A 16 2.52 -4.64 11.33
N LYS A 17 2.35 -4.54 12.65
CA LYS A 17 1.59 -5.51 13.44
C LYS A 17 0.10 -5.32 13.18
N SER A 18 -0.37 -4.08 13.30
CA SER A 18 -1.76 -3.71 13.02
C SER A 18 -2.18 -4.05 11.59
N PHE A 19 -1.28 -3.91 10.61
CA PHE A 19 -1.53 -4.35 9.23
C PHE A 19 -1.73 -5.86 9.14
N LYS A 20 -0.96 -6.69 9.85
CA LYS A 20 -1.11 -8.15 9.77
C LYS A 20 -2.42 -8.64 10.39
N ASP A 21 -2.90 -7.96 11.41
CA ASP A 21 -4.14 -8.30 12.11
C ASP A 21 -5.39 -7.70 11.43
N SER A 22 -5.21 -6.77 10.47
CA SER A 22 -6.32 -6.16 9.75
C SER A 22 -7.00 -7.15 8.82
N GLU A 23 -8.33 -7.08 8.73
CA GLU A 23 -9.07 -7.73 7.66
C GLU A 23 -8.55 -7.24 6.30
N LYS A 24 -8.36 -8.17 5.35
CA LYS A 24 -7.83 -7.87 4.02
C LYS A 24 -8.96 -7.72 3.04
N THR A 25 -8.77 -6.79 2.10
CA THR A 25 -9.62 -6.71 0.92
C THR A 25 -9.56 -8.07 0.22
N PRO A 26 -10.71 -8.75 -0.04
CA PRO A 26 -10.73 -10.10 -0.59
C PRO A 26 -10.40 -10.09 -2.09
N LEU A 27 -9.17 -9.68 -2.41
CA LEU A 27 -8.63 -9.50 -3.74
C LEU A 27 -7.27 -10.19 -3.81
N ILE A 28 -7.04 -10.92 -4.90
CA ILE A 28 -5.76 -11.59 -5.16
C ILE A 28 -5.10 -10.92 -6.36
N ILE A 29 -3.85 -10.49 -6.19
CA ILE A 29 -3.03 -9.91 -7.27
C ILE A 29 -2.05 -10.98 -7.74
N ILE A 30 -2.08 -11.28 -9.04
CA ILE A 30 -1.12 -12.18 -9.68
C ILE A 30 -0.19 -11.35 -10.56
N LEU A 31 1.12 -11.42 -10.27
CA LEU A 31 2.15 -10.76 -11.06
C LEU A 31 2.86 -11.79 -11.94
N ASP A 32 2.41 -11.91 -13.18
CA ASP A 32 3.04 -12.79 -14.17
C ASP A 32 4.00 -12.02 -15.08
N ASN A 33 5.21 -12.56 -15.27
CA ASN A 33 6.26 -12.05 -16.16
C ASN A 33 6.57 -10.53 -16.03
N ILE A 34 6.42 -9.95 -14.83
CA ILE A 34 6.84 -8.57 -14.56
C ILE A 34 8.36 -8.51 -14.37
N ARG A 35 9.05 -7.77 -15.24
CA ARG A 35 10.53 -7.67 -15.25
C ARG A 35 11.08 -6.40 -14.61
N SER A 36 10.23 -5.40 -14.39
CA SER A 36 10.64 -4.10 -13.84
C SER A 36 10.56 -4.11 -12.32
N LEU A 37 11.70 -3.94 -11.64
CA LEU A 37 11.76 -3.79 -10.19
C LEU A 37 10.95 -2.59 -9.69
N ASN A 38 10.93 -1.49 -10.45
CA ASN A 38 10.15 -0.29 -10.09
C ASN A 38 8.65 -0.58 -10.10
N ASN A 39 8.18 -1.40 -11.06
CA ASN A 39 6.77 -1.79 -11.14
C ASN A 39 6.41 -2.79 -10.04
N ILE A 40 7.30 -3.73 -9.72
CA ILE A 40 7.11 -4.65 -8.58
C ILE A 40 6.94 -3.83 -7.29
N GLY A 41 7.85 -2.89 -7.04
CA GLY A 41 7.80 -2.03 -5.87
C GLY A 41 6.62 -1.06 -5.85
N SER A 42 6.09 -0.62 -7.00
CA SER A 42 4.87 0.20 -7.03
C SER A 42 3.64 -0.63 -6.72
N VAL A 43 3.54 -1.86 -7.24
CA VAL A 43 2.39 -2.75 -6.95
C VAL A 43 2.30 -3.04 -5.45
N PHE A 44 3.40 -3.44 -4.80
CA PHE A 44 3.35 -3.74 -3.36
C PHE A 44 2.95 -2.52 -2.52
N ARG A 45 3.48 -1.33 -2.83
CA ARG A 45 3.08 -0.09 -2.12
C ARG A 45 1.61 0.27 -2.31
N THR A 46 1.06 -0.03 -3.48
CA THR A 46 -0.38 0.15 -3.72
C THR A 46 -1.19 -0.89 -2.95
N ALA A 47 -0.76 -2.17 -2.95
CA ALA A 47 -1.43 -3.23 -2.19
C ALA A 47 -1.48 -2.91 -0.68
N ASP A 48 -0.35 -2.49 -0.11
CA ASP A 48 -0.27 -2.05 1.29
C ASP A 48 -1.24 -0.89 1.60
N ALA A 49 -1.43 0.04 0.66
CA ALA A 49 -2.32 1.18 0.85
C ALA A 49 -3.81 0.79 0.83
N PHE A 50 -4.17 -0.31 0.15
CA PHE A 50 -5.54 -0.82 0.03
C PHE A 50 -5.83 -2.02 0.93
N LEU A 51 -4.90 -2.39 1.83
CA LEU A 51 -5.01 -3.58 2.69
C LEU A 51 -5.31 -4.86 1.89
N ILE A 52 -4.68 -5.01 0.72
CA ILE A 52 -4.76 -6.21 -0.12
C ILE A 52 -3.78 -7.26 0.40
#